data_AF-A0A1Y3NK77-F1
#
_entry.id   AF-A0A1Y3NK77-F1
#
_cell.length_a   1.000
_cell.length_b   1.000
_cell.length_c   1.000
_cell.angle_alpha   90.00
_cell.angle_beta   90.00
_cell.angle_gamma   90.00
#
_symmetry.space_group_name_H-M   'P 1'
#
loop_
_entity.id
_entity.type
_entity.pdbx_description
1 polymer ?
#
loop_
_entity_poly.entity_id
_entity_poly.type
_entity_poly.pdbx_seq_one_letter_code
_entity_poly.pdbx_strand_id
1 'polypeptide(L)'
;MLFLKLKKIKKYVILFPILSITPINSEKVTIHNEKDLINTISKVNNNELVINIPKETIEISSNIEISNNYKSLSIVGISKELSKLKLNEETSSLIFNSSVSQIKIENLSIEGHLNFKKYSKIESNEKIDNCIDLSGKVIINESFFYGSHSCKDSIINYNGSNDGSFNLTKSYFDGVYLNNCLSITNSNSAFIESSNFEKGASYDDDNGGGAIRLIDSNLNIRDCQFKDNFSSKNGGVFYVNEGKSFNAINIKAYNSSALEKGGLIYITSMNDIYASLTNIEYYEAGNINGNLKNIEFEGLIAR
;
A
#
# COMPACT_ATOMS: atom_id res chain seq x y z
N MET A 1 10.76 -32.56 -67.96
CA MET A 1 11.44 -33.58 -67.14
C MET A 1 12.08 -32.90 -65.94
N LEU A 2 11.32 -32.67 -64.87
CA LEU A 2 11.86 -32.31 -63.55
C LEU A 2 10.92 -32.90 -62.49
N PHE A 3 11.40 -33.97 -61.87
CA PHE A 3 10.77 -34.73 -60.79
C PHE A 3 11.26 -34.18 -59.44
N LEU A 4 10.53 -34.51 -58.36
CA LEU A 4 10.89 -34.43 -56.92
C LEU A 4 10.65 -33.04 -56.26
N LYS A 5 10.14 -32.91 -55.02
CA LYS A 5 9.97 -33.84 -53.90
C LYS A 5 8.95 -33.22 -52.92
N LEU A 6 7.75 -33.79 -52.77
CA LEU A 6 6.80 -33.41 -51.72
C LEU A 6 7.29 -33.94 -50.37
N LYS A 7 7.86 -33.06 -49.54
CA LYS A 7 8.26 -33.36 -48.15
C LYS A 7 7.02 -33.45 -47.27
N LYS A 8 6.91 -34.56 -46.54
CA LYS A 8 5.92 -34.83 -45.49
C LYS A 8 5.92 -33.71 -44.44
N ILE A 9 4.85 -32.90 -44.41
CA ILE A 9 4.56 -31.98 -43.29
C ILE A 9 3.97 -32.83 -42.16
N LYS A 10 4.74 -33.06 -41.09
CA LYS A 10 4.23 -33.64 -39.84
C LYS A 10 3.22 -32.65 -39.24
N LYS A 11 1.95 -33.04 -39.18
CA LYS A 11 0.90 -32.32 -38.44
C LYS A 11 1.27 -32.29 -36.96
N TYR A 12 1.82 -31.18 -36.49
CA TYR A 12 1.82 -30.88 -35.05
C TYR A 12 0.40 -30.42 -34.71
N VAL A 13 -0.36 -31.27 -34.02
CA VAL A 13 -1.59 -30.87 -33.35
C VAL A 13 -1.13 -30.06 -32.14
N ILE A 14 -1.09 -28.74 -32.30
CA ILE A 14 -0.89 -27.81 -31.18
C ILE A 14 -2.18 -27.89 -30.36
N LEU A 15 -2.17 -28.68 -29.28
CA LEU A 15 -3.19 -28.60 -28.23
C LEU A 15 -3.04 -27.20 -27.62
N PHE A 16 -3.85 -26.25 -28.07
CA PHE A 16 -4.06 -25.04 -27.29
C PHE A 16 -4.74 -25.46 -25.99
N PRO A 17 -4.12 -25.25 -24.81
CA PRO A 17 -4.85 -25.42 -23.56
C PRO A 17 -6.07 -24.50 -23.66
N ILE A 18 -7.26 -25.10 -23.63
CA ILE A 18 -8.51 -24.35 -23.55
C ILE A 18 -8.46 -23.68 -22.18
N LEU A 19 -8.05 -22.42 -22.15
CA LEU A 19 -8.11 -21.59 -20.95
C LEU A 19 -9.58 -21.56 -20.55
N SER A 20 -9.95 -22.34 -19.54
CA SER A 20 -11.28 -22.33 -18.97
C SER A 20 -11.45 -20.99 -18.26
N ILE A 21 -12.05 -20.03 -18.96
CA ILE A 21 -12.44 -18.74 -18.38
C ILE A 21 -13.59 -19.04 -17.41
N THR A 22 -13.29 -19.18 -16.13
CA THR A 22 -14.32 -19.27 -15.10
C THR A 22 -14.99 -17.90 -15.00
N PRO A 23 -16.31 -17.78 -15.21
CA PRO A 23 -17.01 -16.52 -15.07
C PRO A 23 -16.84 -16.02 -13.63
N ILE A 24 -16.26 -14.84 -13.49
CA ILE A 24 -16.13 -14.16 -12.20
C ILE A 24 -17.49 -13.55 -11.88
N ASN A 25 -18.15 -14.07 -10.84
CA ASN A 25 -19.46 -13.59 -10.42
C ASN A 25 -19.27 -12.40 -9.47
N SER A 26 -19.39 -11.19 -10.03
CA SER A 26 -19.31 -9.93 -9.29
C SER A 26 -20.71 -9.39 -9.01
N GLU A 27 -21.03 -9.16 -7.74
CA GLU A 27 -22.28 -8.54 -7.32
C GLU A 27 -22.09 -7.04 -7.07
N LYS A 28 -22.97 -6.23 -7.63
CA LYS A 28 -22.96 -4.78 -7.46
C LYS A 28 -24.20 -4.35 -6.68
N VAL A 29 -24.00 -3.67 -5.54
CA VAL A 29 -25.08 -3.22 -4.66
C VAL A 29 -24.91 -1.73 -4.37
N THR A 30 -25.98 -0.96 -4.50
CA THR A 30 -26.00 0.45 -4.08
C THR A 30 -26.57 0.53 -2.67
N ILE A 31 -25.89 1.27 -1.78
CA ILE A 31 -26.32 1.46 -0.39
C ILE A 31 -26.64 2.93 -0.14
N HIS A 32 -27.62 3.19 0.73
CA HIS A 32 -28.03 4.54 1.08
C HIS A 32 -27.86 4.90 2.57
N ASN A 33 -27.55 3.91 3.40
CA ASN A 33 -27.43 4.08 4.85
C ASN A 33 -26.62 2.92 5.47
N GLU A 34 -26.30 3.03 6.75
CA GLU A 34 -25.59 2.00 7.54
C GLU A 34 -26.30 0.63 7.49
N LYS A 35 -27.63 0.60 7.56
CA LYS A 35 -28.40 -0.65 7.55
C LYS A 35 -28.27 -1.37 6.20
N ASP A 36 -28.24 -0.65 5.10
CA ASP A 36 -28.00 -1.21 3.76
C ASP A 36 -26.61 -1.83 3.67
N LEU A 37 -25.60 -1.15 4.21
CA LEU A 37 -24.23 -1.66 4.27
C LEU A 37 -24.16 -2.98 5.06
N ILE A 38 -24.70 -3.00 6.28
CA ILE A 38 -24.75 -4.20 7.14
C ILE A 38 -25.51 -5.35 6.45
N ASN A 39 -26.67 -5.05 5.85
CA ASN A 39 -27.46 -6.04 5.13
C ASN A 39 -26.71 -6.61 3.91
N THR A 40 -25.98 -5.76 3.20
CA THR A 40 -25.21 -6.16 2.01
C THR A 40 -24.08 -7.10 2.42
N ILE A 41 -23.27 -6.69 3.39
CA ILE A 41 -22.14 -7.50 3.89
C ILE A 41 -22.63 -8.83 4.45
N SER A 42 -23.71 -8.85 5.24
CA SER A 42 -24.22 -10.08 5.86
C SER A 42 -24.87 -11.07 4.90
N LYS A 43 -25.38 -10.62 3.75
CA LYS A 43 -26.15 -11.47 2.81
C LYS A 43 -25.36 -11.91 1.59
N VAL A 44 -24.44 -11.08 1.11
CA VAL A 44 -23.72 -11.35 -0.12
C VAL A 44 -22.58 -12.33 0.16
N ASN A 45 -22.69 -13.53 -0.42
CA ASN A 45 -21.67 -14.59 -0.36
C ASN A 45 -20.98 -14.80 -1.71
N ASN A 46 -20.95 -13.78 -2.57
CA ASN A 46 -20.23 -13.83 -3.84
C ASN A 46 -18.73 -13.60 -3.65
N ASN A 47 -17.92 -14.09 -4.58
CA ASN A 47 -16.47 -13.92 -4.52
C ASN A 47 -16.06 -12.45 -4.66
N GLU A 48 -16.82 -11.64 -5.40
CA GLU A 48 -16.53 -10.22 -5.59
C GLU A 48 -17.76 -9.38 -5.29
N LEU A 49 -17.59 -8.37 -4.44
CA LEU A 49 -18.65 -7.44 -4.05
C LEU A 49 -18.21 -6.01 -4.39
N VAL A 50 -19.08 -5.27 -5.07
CA VAL A 50 -18.92 -3.84 -5.34
C VAL A 50 -20.07 -3.09 -4.67
N ILE A 51 -19.73 -2.29 -3.66
CA ILE A 51 -20.65 -1.43 -2.92
C ILE A 51 -20.57 -0.03 -3.54
N ASN A 52 -21.65 0.40 -4.18
CA ASN A 52 -21.77 1.75 -4.72
C ASN A 52 -22.37 2.69 -3.68
N ILE A 53 -21.71 3.83 -3.46
CA ILE A 53 -22.21 4.93 -2.64
C ILE A 53 -22.59 6.06 -3.60
N PRO A 54 -23.87 6.41 -3.70
CA PRO A 54 -24.31 7.44 -4.63
C PRO A 54 -23.96 8.84 -4.07
N LYS A 55 -24.58 9.89 -4.60
CA LYS A 55 -24.32 11.29 -4.21
C LYS A 55 -24.91 11.60 -2.83
N GLU A 56 -24.34 11.03 -1.77
CA GLU A 56 -24.76 11.26 -0.40
C GLU A 56 -23.66 10.98 0.63
N THR A 57 -23.93 11.36 1.88
CA THR A 57 -23.11 11.00 3.04
C THR A 57 -23.82 9.90 3.81
N ILE A 58 -23.16 8.74 3.94
CA ILE A 58 -23.61 7.63 4.75
C ILE A 58 -22.93 7.73 6.11
N GLU A 59 -23.72 7.96 7.15
CA GLU A 59 -23.24 7.97 8.53
C GLU A 59 -23.22 6.55 9.09
N ILE A 60 -22.09 6.15 9.65
CA ILE A 60 -21.87 4.87 10.32
C ILE A 60 -21.72 5.15 11.82
N SER A 61 -22.69 4.68 12.59
CA SER A 61 -22.77 4.93 14.03
C SER A 61 -22.15 3.81 14.86
N SER A 62 -21.98 2.62 14.27
CA SER A 62 -21.50 1.43 14.95
C SER A 62 -20.31 0.78 14.24
N ASN A 63 -19.58 -0.08 14.95
CA ASN A 63 -18.55 -0.90 14.34
C ASN A 63 -19.18 -1.90 13.36
N ILE A 64 -18.72 -1.88 12.10
CA ILE A 64 -19.15 -2.83 11.07
C ILE A 64 -17.99 -3.73 10.73
N GLU A 65 -18.12 -5.01 11.05
CA GLU A 65 -17.12 -6.03 10.69
C GLU A 65 -17.48 -6.74 9.40
N ILE A 66 -16.57 -6.65 8.42
CA ILE A 66 -16.64 -7.31 7.12
C ILE A 66 -15.82 -8.60 7.23
N SER A 67 -16.52 -9.71 7.45
CA SER A 67 -15.93 -11.02 7.75
C SER A 67 -16.22 -12.10 6.70
N ASN A 68 -16.93 -11.74 5.63
CA ASN A 68 -17.18 -12.67 4.52
C ASN A 68 -15.89 -12.92 3.72
N ASN A 69 -15.79 -14.10 3.10
CA ASN A 69 -14.64 -14.54 2.32
C ASN A 69 -14.66 -13.96 0.89
N TYR A 70 -14.60 -12.63 0.78
CA TYR A 70 -14.54 -11.96 -0.52
C TYR A 70 -13.13 -12.11 -1.13
N LYS A 71 -13.04 -12.58 -2.38
CA LYS A 71 -11.82 -12.43 -3.18
C LYS A 71 -11.52 -10.95 -3.43
N SER A 72 -12.55 -10.14 -3.67
CA SER A 72 -12.41 -8.69 -3.85
C SER A 72 -13.62 -7.94 -3.31
N LEU A 73 -13.38 -6.88 -2.55
CA LEU A 73 -14.39 -5.92 -2.08
C LEU A 73 -14.04 -4.53 -2.60
N SER A 74 -14.93 -3.92 -3.34
CA SER A 74 -14.80 -2.53 -3.79
C SER A 74 -15.86 -1.66 -3.14
N ILE A 75 -15.49 -0.50 -2.60
CA ILE A 75 -16.42 0.54 -2.14
C ILE A 75 -16.20 1.76 -3.03
N VAL A 76 -17.18 2.07 -3.88
CA VAL A 76 -17.04 3.01 -5.00
C VAL A 76 -18.05 4.13 -4.85
N GLY A 77 -17.56 5.37 -4.76
CA GLY A 77 -18.37 6.57 -4.83
C GLY A 77 -18.51 7.10 -6.26
N ILE A 78 -19.39 8.10 -6.45
CA ILE A 78 -19.50 8.85 -7.70
C ILE A 78 -18.32 9.83 -7.83
N SER A 79 -18.03 10.56 -6.75
CA SER A 79 -16.85 11.42 -6.62
C SER A 79 -16.56 11.67 -5.14
N LYS A 80 -15.31 12.04 -4.81
CA LYS A 80 -14.87 12.29 -3.44
C LYS A 80 -15.69 13.39 -2.74
N GLU A 81 -16.17 14.39 -3.45
CA GLU A 81 -16.96 15.50 -2.91
C GLU A 81 -18.41 15.10 -2.62
N LEU A 82 -18.92 14.14 -3.40
CA LEU A 82 -20.34 13.82 -3.49
C LEU A 82 -20.72 12.55 -2.73
N SER A 83 -19.80 11.61 -2.63
CA SER A 83 -19.98 10.32 -1.98
C SER A 83 -19.07 10.28 -0.76
N LYS A 84 -19.68 10.15 0.43
CA LYS A 84 -18.96 10.15 1.70
C LYS A 84 -19.41 9.01 2.61
N LEU A 85 -18.45 8.38 3.27
CA LEU A 85 -18.68 7.48 4.40
C LEU A 85 -18.15 8.20 5.66
N LYS A 86 -19.04 8.54 6.57
CA LYS A 86 -18.69 9.24 7.80
C LYS A 86 -18.91 8.33 9.00
N LEU A 87 -17.82 7.86 9.58
CA LEU A 87 -17.79 7.07 10.80
C LEU A 87 -17.69 8.03 12.00
N ASN A 88 -18.50 7.79 13.03
CA ASN A 88 -18.29 8.42 14.33
C ASN A 88 -16.90 8.06 14.88
N GLU A 89 -16.05 9.07 15.06
CA GLU A 89 -14.65 8.97 15.46
C GLU A 89 -14.48 8.28 16.84
N GLU A 90 -15.43 8.39 17.76
CA GLU A 90 -15.28 7.81 19.10
C GLU A 90 -15.72 6.35 19.19
N THR A 91 -16.65 5.91 18.33
CA THR A 91 -17.42 4.67 18.58
C THR A 91 -17.55 3.73 17.40
N SER A 92 -17.11 4.15 16.21
CA SER A 92 -17.34 3.37 14.99
C SER A 92 -16.08 3.19 14.16
N SER A 93 -16.03 2.04 13.49
CA SER A 93 -14.94 1.64 12.63
C SER A 93 -15.47 0.70 11.56
N LEU A 94 -14.96 0.84 10.34
CA LEU A 94 -15.14 -0.18 9.32
C LEU A 94 -14.00 -1.20 9.48
N ILE A 95 -14.35 -2.38 9.96
CA ILE A 95 -13.39 -3.42 10.33
C ILE A 95 -13.34 -4.45 9.20
N PHE A 96 -12.26 -4.47 8.44
CA PHE A 96 -12.01 -5.46 7.41
C PHE A 96 -11.26 -6.66 7.99
N ASN A 97 -11.86 -7.85 7.93
CA ASN A 97 -11.20 -9.07 8.37
C ASN A 97 -10.33 -9.65 7.23
N SER A 98 -9.35 -10.46 7.63
CA SER A 98 -8.44 -11.24 6.79
C SER A 98 -9.09 -12.14 5.73
N SER A 99 -10.39 -12.38 5.84
CA SER A 99 -11.19 -13.13 4.88
C SER A 99 -11.34 -12.39 3.54
N VAL A 100 -11.14 -11.08 3.51
CA VAL A 100 -11.28 -10.25 2.31
C VAL A 100 -9.93 -10.07 1.61
N SER A 101 -9.66 -10.79 0.53
CA SER A 101 -8.32 -10.82 -0.08
C SER A 101 -7.86 -9.51 -0.73
N GLN A 102 -8.78 -8.67 -1.18
CA GLN A 102 -8.49 -7.38 -1.82
C GLN A 102 -9.55 -6.37 -1.43
N ILE A 103 -9.13 -5.15 -1.07
CA ILE A 103 -10.02 -4.03 -0.77
C ILE A 103 -9.67 -2.87 -1.69
N LYS A 104 -10.69 -2.32 -2.33
CA LYS A 104 -10.59 -1.20 -3.24
C LYS A 104 -11.52 -0.09 -2.79
N ILE A 105 -11.01 1.13 -2.66
CA ILE A 105 -11.80 2.31 -2.27
C ILE A 105 -11.59 3.37 -3.36
N GLU A 106 -12.65 3.71 -4.09
CA GLU A 106 -12.58 4.62 -5.24
C GLU A 106 -13.58 5.75 -5.14
N ASN A 107 -13.17 6.97 -5.53
CA ASN A 107 -14.06 8.12 -5.69
C ASN A 107 -14.95 8.40 -4.47
N LEU A 108 -14.44 8.15 -3.27
CA LEU A 108 -15.18 8.18 -2.01
C LEU A 108 -14.34 8.91 -0.97
N SER A 109 -14.93 9.86 -0.25
CA SER A 109 -14.30 10.38 0.98
C SER A 109 -14.71 9.51 2.16
N ILE A 110 -13.75 9.14 3.01
CA ILE A 110 -14.01 8.46 4.26
C ILE A 110 -13.53 9.35 5.41
N GLU A 111 -14.43 9.65 6.33
CA GLU A 111 -14.16 10.41 7.56
C GLU A 111 -14.30 9.44 8.74
N GLY A 112 -13.22 9.14 9.45
CA GLY A 112 -13.20 8.26 10.63
C GLY A 112 -12.33 7.01 10.46
N HIS A 113 -12.57 5.96 11.25
CA HIS A 113 -11.61 4.86 11.43
C HIS A 113 -11.85 3.67 10.49
N LEU A 114 -10.79 3.25 9.78
CA LEU A 114 -10.73 1.98 9.06
C LEU A 114 -9.77 1.04 9.81
N ASN A 115 -10.23 -0.15 10.15
CA ASN A 115 -9.46 -1.14 10.89
C ASN A 115 -9.28 -2.40 10.03
N PHE A 116 -8.05 -2.84 9.83
CA PHE A 116 -7.75 -4.03 9.02
C PHE A 116 -7.24 -5.14 9.95
N LYS A 117 -8.13 -6.06 10.34
CA LYS A 117 -7.81 -7.16 11.24
C LYS A 117 -7.09 -8.30 10.50
N LYS A 118 -5.82 -8.47 10.84
CA LYS A 118 -5.03 -9.70 10.73
C LYS A 118 -4.94 -10.33 9.33
N TYR A 119 -4.41 -9.60 8.34
CA TYR A 119 -3.99 -10.15 7.02
C TYR A 119 -2.81 -11.14 7.08
N SER A 120 -2.67 -11.89 8.17
CA SER A 120 -1.72 -12.98 8.25
C SER A 120 -2.22 -14.15 7.41
N LYS A 121 -1.61 -14.31 6.23
CA LYS A 121 -1.52 -15.56 5.46
C LYS A 121 -2.74 -15.94 4.60
N ILE A 122 -2.97 -15.20 3.50
CA ILE A 122 -3.75 -15.71 2.37
C ILE A 122 -2.76 -16.33 1.37
N GLU A 123 -2.70 -17.66 1.32
CA GLU A 123 -1.97 -18.43 0.31
C GLU A 123 -2.74 -18.37 -1.04
N SER A 124 -2.79 -17.18 -1.65
CA SER A 124 -3.18 -17.03 -3.05
C SER A 124 -1.94 -17.23 -3.92
N ASN A 125 -2.02 -18.10 -4.93
CA ASN A 125 -0.93 -18.30 -5.91
C ASN A 125 -0.70 -17.06 -6.80
N GLU A 126 -1.67 -16.15 -6.88
CA GLU A 126 -1.52 -14.85 -7.53
C GLU A 126 -1.33 -13.79 -6.46
N LYS A 127 -0.12 -13.24 -6.37
CA LYS A 127 0.16 -12.08 -5.51
C LYS A 127 -0.32 -10.81 -6.21
N ILE A 128 -1.12 -10.03 -5.50
CA ILE A 128 -1.47 -8.66 -5.91
C ILE A 128 -0.27 -7.73 -5.67
N ASP A 129 -0.20 -6.59 -6.33
CA ASP A 129 0.98 -5.74 -6.22
C ASP A 129 1.04 -5.06 -4.84
N ASN A 130 0.00 -4.31 -4.45
CA ASN A 130 -0.11 -3.70 -3.11
C ASN A 130 -1.24 -4.34 -2.30
N CYS A 131 -1.16 -4.26 -0.97
CA CYS A 131 -2.22 -4.78 -0.10
C CYS A 131 -3.45 -3.85 -0.09
N ILE A 132 -3.24 -2.54 -0.09
CA ILE A 132 -4.29 -1.52 -0.09
C ILE A 132 -3.89 -0.41 -1.08
N ASP A 133 -4.72 -0.19 -2.10
CA ASP A 133 -4.58 0.95 -3.01
C ASP A 133 -5.57 2.05 -2.61
N LEU A 134 -5.05 3.27 -2.39
CA LEU A 134 -5.81 4.45 -2.00
C LEU A 134 -5.58 5.60 -2.98
N SER A 135 -6.57 6.48 -3.13
CA SER A 135 -6.44 7.68 -3.95
C SER A 135 -7.31 8.84 -3.43
N GLY A 136 -7.10 10.04 -3.97
CA GLY A 136 -7.90 11.22 -3.62
C GLY A 136 -7.50 11.85 -2.29
N LYS A 137 -8.47 12.25 -1.45
CA LYS A 137 -8.17 12.79 -0.11
C LYS A 137 -8.33 11.66 0.90
N VAL A 138 -7.24 11.34 1.62
CA VAL A 138 -7.17 10.23 2.57
C VAL A 138 -6.75 10.75 3.92
N ILE A 139 -7.48 10.36 4.96
CA ILE A 139 -7.15 10.61 6.36
C ILE A 139 -7.15 9.27 7.07
N ILE A 140 -6.03 8.92 7.70
CA ILE A 140 -5.85 7.72 8.49
C ILE A 140 -5.37 8.16 9.87
N ASN A 141 -6.11 7.78 10.92
CA ASN A 141 -5.76 8.12 12.29
C ASN A 141 -5.87 6.89 13.19
N GLU A 142 -4.91 6.73 14.09
CA GLU A 142 -4.93 5.70 15.15
C GLU A 142 -5.19 4.28 14.62
N SER A 143 -4.52 3.93 13.51
CA SER A 143 -4.75 2.69 12.77
C SER A 143 -3.53 1.77 12.78
N PHE A 144 -3.75 0.46 12.61
CA PHE A 144 -2.70 -0.56 12.59
C PHE A 144 -2.72 -1.31 11.26
N PHE A 145 -1.55 -1.46 10.64
CA PHE A 145 -1.39 -2.16 9.38
C PHE A 145 -0.25 -3.17 9.45
N TYR A 146 -0.45 -4.33 8.83
CA TYR A 146 0.49 -5.44 8.85
C TYR A 146 0.72 -5.96 7.43
N GLY A 147 1.96 -6.26 7.09
CA GLY A 147 2.34 -6.85 5.82
C GLY A 147 1.77 -8.25 5.63
N SER A 148 1.70 -8.67 4.37
CA SER A 148 1.12 -9.95 3.97
C SER A 148 1.86 -10.52 2.77
N HIS A 149 2.06 -11.84 2.80
CA HIS A 149 2.62 -12.59 1.67
C HIS A 149 1.78 -12.49 0.39
N SER A 150 0.52 -12.05 0.52
CA SER A 150 -0.45 -11.93 -0.57
C SER A 150 -0.22 -10.68 -1.43
N CYS A 151 0.47 -9.66 -0.91
CA CYS A 151 0.90 -8.50 -1.69
C CYS A 151 2.42 -8.50 -1.91
N LYS A 152 2.90 -7.94 -3.03
CA LYS A 152 4.32 -7.97 -3.43
C LYS A 152 5.11 -6.78 -2.94
N ASP A 153 4.51 -5.60 -2.98
CA ASP A 153 5.20 -4.33 -2.83
C ASP A 153 4.80 -3.64 -1.52
N SER A 154 3.78 -2.78 -1.52
CA SER A 154 3.47 -1.94 -0.36
C SER A 154 2.25 -2.42 0.43
N ILE A 155 2.23 -2.21 1.75
CA ILE A 155 1.03 -2.38 2.57
C ILE A 155 -0.03 -1.39 2.09
N ILE A 156 0.33 -0.10 2.07
CA ILE A 156 -0.50 0.96 1.48
C ILE A 156 0.25 1.56 0.30
N ASN A 157 -0.41 1.63 -0.83
CA ASN A 157 -0.01 2.42 -1.97
C ASN A 157 -1.05 3.53 -2.19
N TYR A 158 -0.64 4.76 -1.95
CA TYR A 158 -1.46 5.93 -2.14
C TYR A 158 -1.05 6.68 -3.41
N ASN A 159 -2.02 6.96 -4.28
CA ASN A 159 -1.85 7.78 -5.48
C ASN A 159 -2.70 9.05 -5.38
N GLY A 160 -2.04 10.19 -5.25
CA GLY A 160 -2.69 11.48 -5.06
C GLY A 160 -3.30 12.07 -6.33
N SER A 161 -3.02 11.56 -7.53
CA SER A 161 -3.52 12.13 -8.80
C SER A 161 -3.27 13.65 -8.94
N ASN A 162 -2.18 14.16 -8.37
CA ASN A 162 -1.75 15.58 -8.36
C ASN A 162 -2.60 16.56 -7.54
N ASP A 163 -3.80 16.21 -7.08
CA ASP A 163 -4.67 17.09 -6.26
C ASP A 163 -5.05 16.48 -4.90
N GLY A 164 -4.73 15.21 -4.69
CA GLY A 164 -4.99 14.44 -3.49
C GLY A 164 -4.08 14.83 -2.33
N SER A 165 -4.63 14.71 -1.13
CA SER A 165 -3.89 14.89 0.12
C SER A 165 -3.96 13.63 0.98
N PHE A 166 -2.84 13.29 1.60
CA PHE A 166 -2.72 12.13 2.48
C PHE A 166 -2.34 12.58 3.88
N ASN A 167 -3.15 12.27 4.87
CA ASN A 167 -2.87 12.58 6.27
C ASN A 167 -2.86 11.29 7.08
N LEU A 168 -1.75 10.99 7.75
CA LEU A 168 -1.55 9.78 8.53
C LEU A 168 -1.04 10.13 9.92
N THR A 169 -1.84 9.88 10.95
CA THR A 169 -1.50 10.24 12.34
C THR A 169 -1.61 9.05 13.28
N LYS A 170 -0.70 9.00 14.26
CA LYS A 170 -0.75 8.04 15.39
C LYS A 170 -0.94 6.58 14.99
N SER A 171 -0.43 6.20 13.83
CA SER A 171 -0.68 4.90 13.22
C SER A 171 0.57 4.03 13.30
N TYR A 172 0.37 2.72 13.14
CA TYR A 172 1.42 1.73 13.25
C TYR A 172 1.44 0.83 12.01
N PHE A 173 2.64 0.59 11.48
CA PHE A 173 2.89 -0.29 10.35
C PHE A 173 3.94 -1.34 10.73
N ASP A 174 3.65 -2.62 10.50
CA ASP A 174 4.63 -3.71 10.57
C ASP A 174 4.70 -4.40 9.19
N GLY A 175 5.76 -4.14 8.44
CA GLY A 175 6.01 -4.73 7.12
C GLY A 175 6.30 -6.23 7.14
N VAL A 176 6.54 -6.82 8.32
CA VAL A 176 6.95 -8.22 8.54
C VAL A 176 8.10 -8.70 7.63
N TYR A 177 8.93 -7.77 7.16
CA TYR A 177 9.96 -7.92 6.14
C TYR A 177 9.45 -8.49 4.81
N LEU A 178 8.18 -8.29 4.48
CA LEU A 178 7.60 -8.75 3.22
C LEU A 178 7.24 -7.61 2.29
N ASN A 179 6.88 -6.46 2.86
CA ASN A 179 6.32 -5.34 2.13
C ASN A 179 6.97 -4.03 2.56
N ASN A 180 7.03 -3.09 1.62
CA ASN A 180 7.16 -1.68 1.95
C ASN A 180 5.96 -1.26 2.81
N CYS A 181 6.15 -0.41 3.82
CA CYS A 181 5.01 -0.02 4.66
C CYS A 181 4.08 0.94 3.93
N LEU A 182 4.63 1.96 3.27
CA LEU A 182 3.84 3.02 2.65
C LEU A 182 4.52 3.57 1.39
N SER A 183 3.81 3.50 0.27
CA SER A 183 4.16 4.17 -0.98
C SER A 183 3.22 5.34 -1.22
N ILE A 184 3.79 6.51 -1.49
CA ILE A 184 3.07 7.76 -1.80
C ILE A 184 3.52 8.25 -3.17
N THR A 185 2.58 8.36 -4.09
CA THR A 185 2.82 8.77 -5.47
C THR A 185 1.93 9.95 -5.87
N ASN A 186 2.47 10.88 -6.68
CA ASN A 186 1.74 12.03 -7.23
C ASN A 186 0.92 12.83 -6.20
N SER A 187 1.43 12.98 -4.97
CA SER A 187 0.74 13.69 -3.90
C SER A 187 1.17 15.15 -3.84
N ASN A 188 0.19 16.06 -3.93
CA ASN A 188 0.47 17.48 -3.73
C ASN A 188 0.78 17.81 -2.27
N SER A 189 0.26 17.02 -1.32
CA SER A 189 0.50 17.21 0.11
C SER A 189 0.29 15.90 0.87
N ALA A 190 1.37 15.33 1.39
CA ALA A 190 1.32 14.25 2.35
C ALA A 190 1.85 14.74 3.72
N PHE A 191 1.11 14.43 4.78
CA PHE A 191 1.47 14.72 6.16
C PHE A 191 1.44 13.43 6.98
N ILE A 192 2.53 13.14 7.67
CA ILE A 192 2.65 11.96 8.54
C ILE A 192 3.16 12.41 9.91
N GLU A 193 2.45 12.03 10.97
CA GLU A 193 2.79 12.47 12.32
C GLU A 193 2.61 11.37 13.37
N SER A 194 3.50 11.35 14.36
CA SER A 194 3.38 10.51 15.56
C SER A 194 3.16 9.02 15.25
N SER A 195 3.71 8.54 14.14
CA SER A 195 3.46 7.19 13.62
C SER A 195 4.72 6.32 13.68
N ASN A 196 4.51 5.01 13.74
CA ASN A 196 5.55 4.01 13.88
C ASN A 196 5.58 3.10 12.65
N PHE A 197 6.77 2.86 12.11
CA PHE A 197 6.97 1.98 10.97
C PHE A 197 8.09 1.00 11.29
N GLU A 198 7.77 -0.29 11.31
CA GLU A 198 8.77 -1.31 11.56
C GLU A 198 8.74 -2.47 10.57
N LYS A 199 9.91 -3.11 10.41
CA LYS A 199 10.08 -4.29 9.55
C LYS A 199 9.58 -4.09 8.12
N GLY A 200 9.58 -2.85 7.62
CA GLY A 200 9.30 -2.56 6.22
C GLY A 200 10.45 -3.04 5.34
N ALA A 201 10.14 -3.64 4.19
CA ALA A 201 11.16 -4.18 3.28
C ALA A 201 10.88 -3.87 1.81
N SER A 202 11.91 -3.45 1.08
CA SER A 202 11.88 -3.32 -0.39
C SER A 202 13.00 -4.13 -1.00
N TYR A 203 12.64 -5.19 -1.75
CA TYR A 203 13.61 -6.09 -2.38
C TYR A 203 13.83 -5.83 -3.87
N ASP A 204 12.98 -5.00 -4.48
CA ASP A 204 13.06 -4.67 -5.90
C ASP A 204 14.17 -3.64 -6.18
N ASP A 205 14.86 -3.84 -7.30
CA ASP A 205 16.10 -3.20 -7.69
C ASP A 205 15.90 -1.73 -8.11
N ASP A 206 14.76 -1.41 -8.70
CA ASP A 206 14.44 -0.04 -9.13
C ASP A 206 13.70 0.75 -8.04
N ASN A 207 13.37 0.08 -6.94
CA ASN A 207 12.60 0.61 -5.84
C ASN A 207 13.47 0.78 -4.59
N GLY A 208 12.84 1.28 -3.53
CA GLY A 208 13.52 1.62 -2.29
C GLY A 208 12.57 1.96 -1.16
N GLY A 209 13.15 2.37 -0.04
CA GLY A 209 12.43 2.89 1.12
C GLY A 209 11.71 1.76 1.82
N GLY A 210 12.42 0.96 2.61
CA GLY A 210 11.82 -0.17 3.32
C GLY A 210 10.55 0.24 4.08
N ALA A 211 10.59 1.39 4.76
CA ALA A 211 9.42 1.95 5.40
C ALA A 211 8.57 2.79 4.42
N ILE A 212 9.13 3.86 3.87
CA ILE A 212 8.38 4.85 3.11
C ILE A 212 9.04 5.10 1.75
N ARG A 213 8.23 4.97 0.70
CA ARG A 213 8.57 5.33 -0.67
C ARG A 213 7.77 6.56 -1.09
N LEU A 214 8.46 7.55 -1.66
CA LEU A 214 7.88 8.81 -2.11
C LEU A 214 8.26 9.06 -3.57
N ILE A 215 7.26 9.21 -4.44
CA ILE A 215 7.46 9.44 -5.88
C ILE A 215 6.65 10.67 -6.33
N ASP A 216 7.29 11.64 -6.98
CA ASP A 216 6.66 12.87 -7.51
C ASP A 216 5.71 13.57 -6.51
N SER A 217 6.14 13.66 -5.25
CA SER A 217 5.26 14.04 -4.14
C SER A 217 5.90 15.04 -3.18
N ASN A 218 5.04 15.74 -2.43
CA ASN A 218 5.42 16.55 -1.26
C ASN A 218 5.15 15.76 0.02
N LEU A 219 6.14 15.62 0.90
CA LEU A 219 5.98 14.96 2.20
C LEU A 219 6.52 15.82 3.33
N ASN A 220 5.67 16.05 4.34
CA ASN A 220 6.08 16.53 5.66
C ASN A 220 5.84 15.42 6.68
N ILE A 221 6.90 14.97 7.34
CA ILE A 221 6.85 13.91 8.33
C ILE A 221 7.48 14.37 9.63
N ARG A 222 6.79 14.13 10.76
CA ARG A 222 7.31 14.53 12.07
C ARG A 222 7.00 13.58 13.20
N ASP A 223 7.87 13.57 14.20
CA ASP A 223 7.69 12.85 15.46
C ASP A 223 7.41 11.35 15.25
N CYS A 224 8.06 10.75 14.23
CA CYS A 224 7.86 9.36 13.85
C CYS A 224 9.05 8.48 14.24
N GLN A 225 8.77 7.20 14.47
CA GLN A 225 9.79 6.19 14.73
C GLN A 225 9.84 5.15 13.60
N PHE A 226 11.06 4.79 13.22
CA PHE A 226 11.37 3.77 12.24
C PHE A 226 12.25 2.72 12.85
N LYS A 227 11.88 1.45 12.73
CA LYS A 227 12.63 0.37 13.35
C LYS A 227 12.80 -0.81 12.40
N ASP A 228 14.01 -1.35 12.31
CA ASP A 228 14.23 -2.62 11.63
C ASP A 228 13.79 -2.61 10.14
N ASN A 229 13.93 -1.47 9.43
CA ASN A 229 13.49 -1.36 8.04
C ASN A 229 14.65 -1.64 7.07
N PHE A 230 14.37 -2.29 5.94
CA PHE A 230 15.38 -2.78 5.03
C PHE A 230 15.09 -2.45 3.57
N SER A 231 16.13 -2.13 2.79
CA SER A 231 16.06 -2.14 1.33
C SER A 231 17.25 -2.87 0.72
N SER A 232 17.02 -3.60 -0.37
CA SER A 232 18.09 -4.20 -1.16
C SER A 232 19.00 -3.15 -1.79
N LYS A 233 18.49 -1.97 -2.17
CA LYS A 233 19.30 -0.95 -2.86
C LYS A 233 19.17 0.44 -2.29
N ASN A 234 17.97 1.00 -2.31
CA ASN A 234 17.79 2.44 -2.21
C ASN A 234 17.04 2.80 -0.93
N GLY A 235 17.67 3.45 0.05
CA GLY A 235 16.95 4.01 1.20
C GLY A 235 16.41 2.95 2.16
N GLY A 236 17.08 2.71 3.29
CA GLY A 236 16.59 1.72 4.25
C GLY A 236 15.27 2.13 4.88
N VAL A 237 15.12 3.42 5.21
CA VAL A 237 13.87 3.99 5.72
C VAL A 237 13.11 4.70 4.60
N PHE A 238 13.75 5.69 3.98
CA PHE A 238 13.12 6.57 3.00
C PHE A 238 13.75 6.41 1.62
N TYR A 239 12.91 6.28 0.61
CA TYR A 239 13.32 6.48 -0.78
C TYR A 239 12.48 7.60 -1.39
N VAL A 240 13.16 8.63 -1.90
CA VAL A 240 12.54 9.79 -2.52
C VAL A 240 12.97 9.86 -3.97
N ASN A 241 12.03 9.66 -4.89
CA ASN A 241 12.26 9.70 -6.34
C ASN A 241 11.46 10.83 -6.98
N GLU A 242 12.13 11.76 -7.66
CA GLU A 242 11.52 12.96 -8.23
C GLU A 242 10.66 13.73 -7.20
N GLY A 243 11.08 13.73 -5.93
CA GLY A 243 10.32 14.40 -4.86
C GLY A 243 10.22 15.91 -5.12
N LYS A 244 9.03 16.47 -4.91
CA LYS A 244 8.79 17.93 -5.02
C LYS A 244 9.31 18.65 -3.77
N SER A 245 9.01 18.09 -2.60
CA SER A 245 9.60 18.50 -1.32
C SER A 245 9.57 17.36 -0.31
N PHE A 246 10.58 17.31 0.55
CA PHE A 246 10.67 16.32 1.63
C PHE A 246 11.17 17.01 2.91
N ASN A 247 10.38 16.97 3.97
CA ASN A 247 10.76 17.55 5.25
C ASN A 247 10.51 16.55 6.37
N ALA A 248 11.58 16.12 7.04
CA ALA A 248 11.52 15.20 8.15
C ALA A 248 12.02 15.88 9.44
N ILE A 249 11.21 15.85 10.50
CA ILE A 249 11.48 16.53 11.77
C ILE A 249 11.33 15.55 12.93
N ASN A 250 12.26 15.54 13.88
CA ASN A 250 12.18 14.71 15.10
C ASN A 250 11.98 13.22 14.78
N ILE A 251 12.82 12.68 13.89
CA ILE A 251 12.72 11.27 13.48
C ILE A 251 13.69 10.43 14.29
N LYS A 252 13.21 9.28 14.77
CA LYS A 252 14.06 8.26 15.39
C LYS A 252 14.08 7.02 14.51
N ALA A 253 15.23 6.72 13.94
CA ALA A 253 15.44 5.52 13.14
C ALA A 253 16.41 4.57 13.86
N TYR A 254 16.04 3.29 13.95
CA TYR A 254 16.81 2.26 14.63
C TYR A 254 16.95 1.05 13.73
N ASN A 255 18.18 0.51 13.63
CA ASN A 255 18.49 -0.74 12.93
C ASN A 255 17.85 -0.84 11.54
N SER A 256 17.81 0.28 10.83
CA SER A 256 17.33 0.31 9.44
C SER A 256 18.52 0.40 8.51
N SER A 257 18.44 -0.14 7.29
CA SER A 257 19.58 -0.16 6.37
C SER A 257 19.19 -0.40 4.92
N ALA A 258 20.04 0.02 4.00
CA ALA A 258 20.01 -0.38 2.60
C ALA A 258 21.36 -1.01 2.23
N LEU A 259 21.38 -2.02 1.34
CA LEU A 259 22.66 -2.64 0.98
C LEU A 259 23.52 -1.77 0.06
N GLU A 260 22.91 -0.98 -0.83
CA GLU A 260 23.67 -0.20 -1.82
C GLU A 260 23.76 1.28 -1.47
N LYS A 261 22.65 1.97 -1.21
CA LYS A 261 22.59 3.44 -1.15
C LYS A 261 21.70 3.96 -0.04
N GLY A 262 22.28 4.72 0.87
CA GLY A 262 21.56 5.56 1.84
C GLY A 262 20.82 4.73 2.89
N GLY A 263 21.52 4.35 3.97
CA GLY A 263 20.94 3.52 5.03
C GLY A 263 19.67 4.10 5.65
N LEU A 264 19.62 5.42 5.87
CA LEU A 264 18.40 6.11 6.28
C LEU A 264 17.60 6.55 5.07
N ILE A 265 18.21 7.32 4.17
CA ILE A 265 17.50 7.95 3.05
C ILE A 265 18.32 7.94 1.76
N TYR A 266 17.65 7.64 0.65
CA TYR A 266 18.14 7.86 -0.70
C TYR A 266 17.22 8.82 -1.45
N ILE A 267 17.79 9.86 -2.07
CA ILE A 267 17.05 10.88 -2.83
C ILE A 267 17.58 10.97 -4.25
N THR A 268 16.76 10.69 -5.26
CA THR A 268 17.08 10.88 -6.68
C THR A 268 16.06 11.82 -7.32
N SER A 269 16.52 12.73 -8.17
CA SER A 269 15.66 13.68 -8.89
C SER A 269 16.41 14.28 -10.07
N MET A 270 15.74 14.44 -11.21
CA MET A 270 16.25 15.22 -12.35
C MET A 270 16.17 16.73 -12.12
N ASN A 271 15.32 17.17 -11.19
CA ASN A 271 15.12 18.57 -10.83
C ASN A 271 15.61 18.87 -9.40
N ASP A 272 15.74 20.15 -9.06
CA ASP A 272 16.03 20.56 -7.69
C ASP A 272 14.88 20.17 -6.75
N ILE A 273 15.23 19.48 -5.67
CA ILE A 273 14.32 19.10 -4.59
C ILE A 273 14.67 19.88 -3.33
N TYR A 274 13.65 20.41 -2.65
CA TYR A 274 13.81 20.90 -1.28
C TYR A 274 13.70 19.73 -0.30
N ALA A 275 14.83 19.29 0.23
CA ALA A 275 14.90 18.24 1.24
C ALA A 275 15.48 18.80 2.56
N SER A 276 14.80 18.56 3.67
CA SER A 276 15.21 19.00 5.01
C SER A 276 15.09 17.85 6.02
N LEU A 277 16.11 17.71 6.85
CA LEU A 277 16.21 16.75 7.93
C LEU A 277 16.57 17.51 9.21
N THR A 278 15.67 17.54 10.19
CA THR A 278 15.86 18.28 11.44
C THR A 278 15.66 17.33 12.62
N ASN A 279 16.60 17.34 13.59
CA ASN A 279 16.55 16.48 14.78
C ASN A 279 16.35 15.00 14.44
N ILE A 280 17.25 14.46 13.63
CA ILE A 280 17.23 13.04 13.26
C ILE A 280 18.18 12.27 14.17
N GLU A 281 17.64 11.28 14.86
CA GLU A 281 18.39 10.29 15.61
C GLU A 281 18.42 8.99 14.80
N TYR A 282 19.62 8.52 14.42
CA TYR A 282 19.78 7.26 13.68
C TYR A 282 20.78 6.33 14.38
N TYR A 283 20.30 5.17 14.79
CA TYR A 283 21.05 4.21 15.61
C TYR A 283 21.17 2.85 14.94
N GLU A 284 22.27 2.16 15.22
CA GLU A 284 22.49 0.75 14.87
C GLU A 284 22.31 0.42 13.38
N ALA A 285 22.68 1.37 12.52
CA ALA A 285 22.73 1.17 11.08
C ALA A 285 23.67 0.01 10.71
N GLY A 286 23.20 -0.91 9.87
CA GLY A 286 24.05 -1.96 9.27
C GLY A 286 24.23 -3.23 10.11
N ASN A 287 23.30 -3.57 11.00
CA ASN A 287 23.37 -4.80 11.81
C ASN A 287 23.04 -6.07 10.99
N ILE A 288 23.89 -6.39 10.01
CA ILE A 288 23.92 -7.71 9.41
C ILE A 288 24.95 -8.52 10.19
N ASN A 289 24.52 -9.28 11.19
CA ASN A 289 25.32 -10.31 11.87
C ASN A 289 25.73 -11.49 10.95
N GLY A 290 25.68 -11.30 9.63
CA GLY A 290 26.12 -12.25 8.61
C GLY A 290 27.52 -11.91 8.14
N ASN A 291 28.33 -12.94 7.86
CA ASN A 291 29.71 -12.92 7.38
C ASN A 291 29.91 -12.22 6.00
N LEU A 292 29.39 -11.01 5.80
CA LEU A 292 29.52 -10.23 4.58
C LEU A 292 30.77 -9.35 4.68
N LYS A 293 31.94 -9.99 4.52
CA LYS A 293 33.17 -9.25 4.20
C LYS A 293 32.98 -8.64 2.82
N ASN A 294 33.04 -7.31 2.73
CA ASN A 294 33.06 -6.47 1.50
C ASN A 294 31.76 -5.73 1.12
N ILE A 295 30.89 -5.34 2.06
CA ILE A 295 29.86 -4.34 1.77
C ILE A 295 30.33 -2.98 2.29
N GLU A 296 30.61 -2.04 1.39
CA GLU A 296 30.72 -0.63 1.72
C GLU A 296 29.33 -0.15 2.11
N PHE A 297 29.11 0.09 3.40
CA PHE A 297 27.86 0.71 3.86
C PHE A 297 27.86 2.16 3.41
N GLU A 298 27.21 2.44 2.27
CA GLU A 298 27.08 3.82 1.78
C GLU A 298 26.11 4.60 2.68
N GLY A 299 26.69 5.40 3.58
CA GLY A 299 26.16 6.66 4.10
C GLY A 299 24.83 6.66 4.85
N LEU A 300 24.69 7.60 5.80
CA LEU A 300 23.38 8.00 6.34
C LEU A 300 22.44 8.46 5.22
N ILE A 301 22.98 9.18 4.24
CA ILE A 301 22.27 9.84 3.15
C ILE A 301 23.02 9.55 1.86
N ALA A 302 22.31 9.15 0.82
CA ALA A 302 22.81 9.11 -0.55
C ALA A 302 21.91 9.96 -1.46
N ARG A 303 22.51 10.62 -2.46
CA ARG A 303 21.82 11.45 -3.45
C ARG A 303 22.30 11.05 -4.84
#